data_AF-A0A953ZER0-F1
#
_entry.id   AF-A0A953ZER0-F1
#
_cell.length_a   1.000
_cell.length_b   1.000
_cell.length_c   1.000
_cell.angle_alpha   90.00
_cell.angle_beta   90.00
_cell.angle_gamma   90.00
#
_symmetry.space_group_name_H-M   'P 1'
#
loop_
_entity.id
_entity.type
_entity.pdbx_description
1 polymer ?
#
loop_
_entity_poly.entity_id
_entity_poly.type
_entity_poly.pdbx_seq_one_letter_code
_entity_poly.pdbx_strand_id
1 'polypeptide(L)'
;MPFTKYGLRELFLFGFAIPGVIWVGVWALAWFVHPALWSLGAVPLFLTGFNLNFFRDPERPLPGDEFTVVSPADGTVTDVGGKVLDEYLEGEHQGIGIFLSVFDVHVNRAPLDGELEYSR
;
A
#
# COMPACT_ATOMS: atom_id res chain seq x y z
N MET A 1 -2.02 14.84 -2.60
CA MET A 1 -1.53 13.62 -1.94
C MET A 1 -0.49 13.00 -2.86
N PRO A 2 0.77 12.89 -2.44
CA PRO A 2 1.77 12.12 -3.18
C PRO A 2 1.36 10.63 -3.26
N PHE A 3 1.69 10.00 -4.39
CA PHE A 3 1.47 8.57 -4.64
C PHE A 3 2.81 7.88 -4.82
N THR A 4 2.85 6.58 -4.55
CA THR A 4 4.09 5.80 -4.74
C THR A 4 4.50 5.82 -6.21
N LYS A 5 5.76 6.15 -6.47
CA LYS A 5 6.31 6.11 -7.85
C LYS A 5 6.32 4.69 -8.41
N TYR A 6 6.52 3.72 -7.53
CA TYR A 6 6.66 2.29 -7.87
C TYR A 6 5.33 1.59 -8.16
N GLY A 7 4.22 2.11 -7.64
CA GLY A 7 2.87 1.54 -7.85
C GLY A 7 2.03 2.30 -8.88
N LEU A 8 2.61 3.22 -9.65
CA LEU A 8 1.84 4.12 -10.52
C LEU A 8 1.11 3.36 -11.64
N ARG A 9 1.72 2.30 -12.18
CA ARG A 9 1.10 1.46 -13.21
C ARG A 9 -0.10 0.71 -12.63
N GLU A 10 0.08 0.12 -11.46
CA GLU A 10 -0.94 -0.65 -10.74
C GLU A 10 -2.09 0.28 -10.33
N LEU A 11 -1.77 1.47 -9.82
CA LEU A 11 -2.72 2.53 -9.52
C LEU A 11 -3.54 2.93 -10.76
N PHE A 12 -2.90 3.06 -11.93
CA PHE A 12 -3.61 3.35 -13.16
C PHE A 12 -4.54 2.21 -13.59
N LEU A 13 -4.03 0.98 -13.60
CA LEU A 13 -4.77 -0.20 -14.05
C LEU A 13 -5.97 -0.50 -13.12
N PHE A 14 -5.71 -0.61 -11.82
CA PHE A 14 -6.70 -1.01 -10.83
C PHE A 14 -7.51 0.16 -10.27
N GLY A 15 -6.97 1.37 -10.28
CA GLY A 15 -7.67 2.57 -9.85
C GLY A 15 -8.53 3.20 -10.93
N PHE A 16 -8.14 3.12 -12.22
CA PHE A 16 -8.83 3.88 -13.27
C PHE A 16 -9.26 3.04 -14.47
N ALA A 17 -8.36 2.28 -15.08
CA ALA A 17 -8.67 1.58 -16.33
C ALA A 17 -9.76 0.51 -16.15
N ILE A 18 -9.54 -0.44 -15.23
CA ILE A 18 -10.49 -1.53 -14.98
C ILE A 18 -11.79 -1.01 -14.36
N PRO A 19 -11.78 -0.20 -13.28
CA PRO A 19 -13.02 0.35 -12.73
C PRO A 19 -13.78 1.23 -13.72
N GLY A 20 -13.07 1.98 -14.57
CA GLY A 20 -13.68 2.83 -15.59
C GLY A 20 -14.45 2.02 -16.64
N VAL A 21 -13.87 0.93 -17.15
CA VAL A 21 -14.56 0.02 -18.07
C VAL A 21 -15.80 -0.60 -17.42
N ILE A 22 -15.68 -1.05 -16.17
CA ILE A 22 -16.81 -1.60 -15.40
C ILE A 22 -17.90 -0.54 -15.24
N TRP A 23 -17.54 0.70 -14.90
CA TRP A 23 -18.48 1.78 -14.69
C TRP A 23 -19.24 2.14 -15.96
N VAL A 24 -18.54 2.24 -17.10
CA VAL A 24 -19.16 2.46 -18.42
C VAL A 24 -20.13 1.32 -18.77
N GLY A 25 -19.73 0.07 -18.51
CA GLY A 25 -20.60 -1.10 -18.73
C GLY A 25 -21.87 -1.07 -17.87
N VAL A 26 -21.75 -0.73 -16.59
CA VAL A 26 -22.89 -0.59 -15.67
C VAL A 26 -23.83 0.53 -16.13
N TRP A 27 -23.28 1.67 -16.54
CA TRP A 27 -24.06 2.79 -17.04
C TRP A 27 -24.81 2.46 -18.34
N ALA A 28 -24.13 1.83 -19.30
CA ALA A 28 -24.77 1.38 -20.53
C ALA A 28 -25.91 0.40 -20.21
N LEU A 29 -25.67 -0.57 -19.33
CA LEU A 29 -26.69 -1.54 -18.91
C LEU A 29 -27.89 -0.86 -18.23
N ALA A 30 -27.64 0.10 -17.33
CA ALA A 30 -28.69 0.84 -16.65
C ALA A 30 -29.57 1.64 -17.63
N TRP A 31 -28.97 2.18 -18.70
CA TRP A 31 -29.69 2.90 -19.75
C TRP A 31 -30.64 2.00 -20.55
N PHE A 32 -30.24 0.76 -20.84
CA PHE A 32 -31.04 -0.17 -21.66
C PHE A 32 -31.99 -1.08 -20.88
N VAL A 33 -31.69 -1.38 -19.61
CA VAL A 33 -32.45 -2.38 -18.83
C VAL A 33 -33.36 -1.72 -17.79
N HIS A 34 -32.80 -0.99 -16.83
CA HIS A 34 -33.59 -0.35 -15.78
C HIS A 34 -32.76 0.72 -15.05
N PRO A 35 -33.31 1.94 -14.83
CA PRO A 35 -32.58 3.04 -14.19
C PRO A 35 -32.03 2.73 -12.79
N ALA A 36 -32.67 1.81 -12.05
CA ALA A 36 -32.22 1.42 -10.70
C ALA A 36 -30.80 0.80 -10.67
N LEU A 37 -30.33 0.23 -11.79
CA LEU A 37 -29.00 -0.36 -11.90
C LEU A 37 -27.87 0.68 -11.80
N TRP A 38 -28.19 1.96 -11.94
CA TRP A 38 -27.23 3.05 -11.77
C TRP A 38 -26.54 3.05 -10.41
N SER A 39 -27.27 2.65 -9.37
CA SER A 39 -26.75 2.55 -8.00
C SER A 39 -25.55 1.59 -7.88
N LEU A 40 -25.45 0.59 -8.77
CA LEU A 40 -24.32 -0.35 -8.82
C LEU A 40 -23.01 0.33 -9.25
N GLY A 41 -23.09 1.49 -9.92
CA GLY A 41 -21.93 2.31 -10.26
C GLY A 41 -21.19 2.88 -9.05
N ALA A 42 -21.79 2.87 -7.86
CA ALA A 42 -21.13 3.28 -6.63
C ALA A 42 -19.98 2.35 -6.22
N VAL A 43 -20.07 1.05 -6.54
CA VAL A 43 -19.07 0.05 -6.18
C VAL A 43 -17.70 0.32 -6.83
N PRO A 44 -17.57 0.41 -8.17
CA PRO A 44 -16.28 0.72 -8.79
C PRO A 44 -15.75 2.11 -8.41
N LEU A 45 -16.63 3.08 -8.14
CA LEU A 45 -16.23 4.41 -7.66
C LEU A 45 -15.59 4.32 -6.26
N PHE A 46 -16.22 3.56 -5.34
CA PHE A 46 -15.66 3.28 -4.03
C PHE A 46 -14.31 2.56 -4.12
N LEU A 47 -14.20 1.53 -4.96
CA LEU A 47 -12.95 0.79 -5.17
C LEU A 47 -11.83 1.66 -5.75
N THR A 48 -12.18 2.61 -6.62
CA THR A 48 -11.25 3.63 -7.14
C THR A 48 -10.73 4.50 -6.00
N GLY A 49 -11.62 5.03 -5.16
CA GLY A 49 -11.24 5.83 -3.99
C GLY A 49 -10.37 5.05 -2.99
N PHE A 50 -10.69 3.78 -2.76
CA PHE A 50 -9.91 2.89 -1.91
C PHE A 50 -8.51 2.65 -2.48
N ASN A 51 -8.37 2.39 -3.79
CA ASN A 51 -7.05 2.25 -4.44
C ASN A 51 -6.21 3.52 -4.28
N LEU A 52 -6.80 4.69 -4.52
CA LEU A 52 -6.10 5.96 -4.31
C LEU A 52 -5.59 6.11 -2.87
N ASN A 53 -6.39 5.69 -1.89
CA ASN A 53 -5.99 5.69 -0.49
C ASN A 53 -4.89 4.67 -0.18
N PHE A 54 -4.92 3.49 -0.80
CA PHE A 54 -3.94 2.42 -0.61
C PHE A 54 -2.55 2.79 -1.13
N PHE A 55 -2.48 3.40 -2.33
CA PHE A 55 -1.23 3.80 -2.98
C PHE A 55 -0.70 5.19 -2.57
N ARG A 56 -1.25 5.77 -1.50
CA ARG A 56 -0.79 7.07 -0.99
C ARG A 56 0.63 6.95 -0.42
N ASP A 57 1.43 7.99 -0.57
CA ASP A 57 2.82 8.03 -0.11
C ASP A 57 3.18 9.38 0.56
N PRO A 58 2.54 9.71 1.70
CA PRO A 58 2.76 11.00 2.36
C PRO A 58 4.22 11.18 2.78
N GLU A 59 4.73 12.42 2.65
CA GLU A 59 6.02 12.80 3.22
C GLU A 59 5.98 12.64 4.74
N ARG A 60 7.08 12.11 5.30
CA ARG A 60 7.22 11.90 6.74
C ARG A 60 8.48 12.59 7.24
N PRO A 61 8.38 13.51 8.21
CA PRO A 61 9.55 14.03 8.89
C PRO A 61 10.17 12.91 9.73
N LEU A 62 11.49 12.73 9.62
CA LEU A 62 12.24 11.78 10.42
C LEU A 62 12.49 12.38 11.82
N PRO A 63 12.13 11.68 12.91
CA PRO A 63 12.51 12.08 14.25
C PRO A 63 13.94 11.64 14.58
N GLY A 64 14.67 12.44 15.35
CA GLY A 64 15.95 12.04 15.96
C GLY A 64 17.20 12.47 15.21
N ASP A 65 18.30 11.78 15.52
CA ASP A 65 19.63 11.94 14.91
C ASP A 65 19.95 10.78 13.95
N GLU A 66 21.15 10.78 13.38
CA GLU A 66 21.63 9.78 12.41
C GLU A 66 21.70 8.34 12.95
N PHE A 67 21.65 8.14 14.27
CA PHE A 67 21.67 6.82 14.92
C PHE A 67 20.27 6.36 15.35
N THR A 68 19.24 7.17 15.11
CA THR A 68 17.87 6.85 15.47
C THR A 68 17.25 5.89 14.45
N VAL A 69 17.00 4.66 14.86
CA VAL A 69 16.26 3.69 14.06
C VAL A 69 14.76 4.04 14.09
N VAL A 70 14.18 4.27 12.93
CA VAL A 70 12.76 4.61 12.78
C VAL A 70 11.93 3.45 12.24
N SER A 71 10.61 3.53 12.39
CA SER A 71 9.73 2.52 11.81
C SER A 71 9.80 2.54 10.28
N PRO A 72 10.06 1.40 9.61
CA PRO A 72 10.12 1.34 8.15
C PRO A 72 8.74 1.46 7.48
N ALA A 73 7.66 1.16 8.21
CA ALA A 73 6.30 1.13 7.68
C ALA A 73 5.26 1.66 8.69
N ASP A 74 4.06 1.99 8.21
CA ASP A 74 2.89 2.18 9.09
C ASP A 74 2.33 0.81 9.49
N GLY A 75 1.69 0.72 10.64
CA GLY A 75 0.98 -0.49 11.03
C GLY A 75 1.07 -0.79 12.51
N THR A 76 0.76 -2.03 12.86
CA THR A 76 0.78 -2.51 14.25
C THR A 76 2.00 -3.39 14.47
N VAL A 77 2.76 -3.15 15.54
CA VAL A 77 3.82 -4.08 15.96
C VAL A 77 3.17 -5.37 16.46
N THR A 78 3.45 -6.48 15.79
CA THR A 78 2.89 -7.81 16.11
C THR A 78 3.88 -8.74 16.77
N ASP A 79 5.18 -8.50 16.59
CA ASP A 79 6.24 -9.32 17.17
C ASP A 79 7.43 -8.45 17.56
N VAL A 80 8.05 -8.78 18.70
CA VAL A 80 9.24 -8.11 19.23
C VAL A 80 10.13 -9.18 19.85
N GLY A 81 11.33 -9.39 19.30
CA GLY A 81 12.24 -10.41 19.83
C GLY A 81 12.04 -11.80 19.25
N GLY A 82 11.26 -11.95 18.18
CA GLY A 82 11.25 -13.16 17.38
C GLY A 82 12.64 -13.47 16.83
N LYS A 83 13.08 -14.72 16.95
CA LYS A 83 14.30 -15.22 16.32
C LYS A 83 14.05 -15.34 14.82
N VAL A 84 14.55 -14.39 14.05
CA VAL A 84 14.48 -14.47 12.59
C VAL A 84 15.71 -15.24 12.11
N LEU A 85 15.47 -16.36 11.45
CA LEU A 85 16.49 -17.03 10.65
C LEU A 85 16.57 -16.29 9.32
N ASP A 86 17.68 -15.58 9.15
CA ASP A 86 18.01 -14.92 7.90
C ASP A 86 19.04 -15.78 7.16
N GLU A 87 18.84 -15.99 5.85
CA GLU A 87 19.77 -16.79 5.04
C GLU A 87 21.12 -16.08 4.83
N TYR A 88 21.15 -14.75 4.95
CA TYR A 88 22.32 -13.91 4.76
C TYR A 88 23.01 -13.59 6.09
N LEU A 89 22.23 -13.23 7.12
CA LEU A 89 22.78 -12.99 8.46
C LEU A 89 22.89 -14.31 9.22
N GLU A 90 24.10 -14.89 9.28
CA GLU A 90 24.36 -16.09 10.07
C GLU A 90 23.93 -15.90 11.55
N GLY A 91 23.19 -16.88 12.10
CA GLY A 91 22.78 -16.90 13.51
C GLY A 91 21.36 -16.39 13.78
N GLU A 92 21.06 -16.19 15.06
CA GLU A 92 19.75 -15.71 15.51
C GLU A 92 19.77 -14.19 15.68
N HIS A 93 18.82 -13.50 15.05
CA HIS A 93 18.70 -12.04 15.12
C HIS A 93 17.37 -11.63 15.74
N GLN A 94 17.37 -10.47 16.39
CA GLN A 94 16.16 -9.87 16.94
C GLN A 94 15.33 -9.23 15.81
N GLY A 95 14.18 -9.82 15.51
CA GLY A 95 13.21 -9.26 14.59
C GLY A 95 12.18 -8.36 15.27
N ILE A 96 11.68 -7.38 14.51
CA ILE A 96 10.46 -6.63 14.82
C ILE A 96 9.48 -6.86 13.67
N GLY A 97 8.34 -7.47 13.98
CA GLY A 97 7.26 -7.70 13.04
C GLY A 97 6.26 -6.55 13.04
N ILE A 98 5.97 -5.97 11.88
CA ILE A 98 4.97 -4.91 11.70
C ILE A 98 3.92 -5.40 10.70
N PHE A 99 2.66 -5.42 11.13
CA PHE A 99 1.53 -5.75 10.28
C PHE A 99 0.91 -4.49 9.71
N LEU A 100 0.91 -4.39 8.37
CA LEU A 100 0.24 -3.35 7.61
C LEU A 100 -1.19 -3.80 7.34
N SER A 101 -2.17 -3.10 7.92
CA SER A 101 -3.57 -3.27 7.57
C SER A 101 -3.86 -2.65 6.21
N VAL A 102 -4.99 -3.00 5.61
CA VAL A 102 -5.45 -2.45 4.32
C VAL A 102 -5.64 -0.93 4.31
N PHE A 103 -5.70 -0.30 5.49
CA PHE A 103 -5.83 1.14 5.64
C PHE A 103 -4.48 1.84 5.82
N ASP A 104 -3.40 1.11 6.08
CA ASP A 104 -2.06 1.67 6.27
C ASP A 104 -1.40 2.04 4.94
N VAL A 105 -0.32 2.83 5.01
CA VAL A 105 0.49 3.13 3.83
C VAL A 105 1.32 1.89 3.48
N HIS A 106 1.09 1.31 2.31
CA HIS A 106 1.77 0.10 1.84
C HIS A 106 3.11 0.43 1.16
N VAL A 107 3.97 1.11 1.91
CA VAL A 107 5.33 1.46 1.52
C VAL A 107 6.26 1.14 2.67
N ASN A 108 7.24 0.29 2.40
CA ASN A 108 8.36 0.04 3.30
C ASN A 108 9.52 0.95 2.89
N ARG A 109 10.06 1.69 3.86
CA ARG A 109 11.22 2.57 3.73
C ARG A 109 12.39 2.00 4.52
N ALA A 110 13.60 2.49 4.25
CA ALA A 110 14.76 2.15 5.07
C ALA A 110 14.56 2.71 6.50
N PRO A 111 14.77 1.89 7.55
CA PRO A 111 14.61 2.32 8.94
C PRO A 111 15.81 3.13 9.47
N LEU A 112 16.93 3.15 8.74
CA LEU A 112 18.18 3.82 9.05
C LEU A 112 18.95 4.05 7.73
N ASP A 113 19.80 5.07 7.69
CA ASP A 113 20.76 5.29 6.61
C ASP A 113 21.79 4.16 6.53
N GLY A 114 22.06 3.67 5.32
CA GLY A 114 23.01 2.59 5.11
C GLY A 114 23.18 2.24 3.63
N GLU A 115 24.04 1.27 3.36
CA GLU A 115 24.26 0.74 2.02
C GLU A 115 23.55 -0.62 1.88
N LEU A 116 22.89 -0.83 0.74
CA LEU A 116 22.24 -2.10 0.44
C LEU A 116 23.30 -3.12 0.01
N GLU A 117 23.71 -4.00 0.91
CA GLU A 117 24.67 -5.06 0.62
C GLU A 117 24.03 -6.29 -0.03
N TYR A 118 22.78 -6.61 0.36
CA TYR A 118 22.06 -7.80 -0.11
C TYR A 118 20.57 -7.51 -0.32
N SER A 119 20.01 -8.03 -1.42
CA SER A 119 18.58 -7.96 -1.76
C SER A 119 18.20 -9.19 -2.60
N ARG A 120 17.06 -9.80 -2.28
CA ARG A 120 16.52 -11.01 -2.94
C ARG A 120 15.17 -10.72 -3.59
#